data_AF-A0A953R2T3-F1
#
_entry.id   AF-A0A953R2T3-F1
#
_cell.length_a   1.000
_cell.length_b   1.000
_cell.length_c   1.000
_cell.angle_alpha   90.00
_cell.angle_beta   90.00
_cell.angle_gamma   90.00
#
_symmetry.space_group_name_H-M   'P 1'
#
loop_
_entity.id
_entity.type
_entity.pdbx_description
1 polymer ?
#
loop_
_entity_poly.entity_id
_entity_poly.type
_entity_poly.pdbx_seq_one_letter_code
_entity_poly.pdbx_strand_id
1 'polypeptide(L)'
;MKFISGVVLGAVLSVGAWTLSAQNERAMHPRLAAAIEALRDARAYLAEAPHDFGGHKAAAMRATDEAIKQLNFALQYRGREDRK
;
A
#
# COMPACT_ATOMS: atom_id res chain seq x y z
N MET A 1 -15.54 -21.94 40.68
CA MET A 1 -15.32 -22.28 39.25
C MET A 1 -14.56 -21.12 38.62
N LYS A 2 -13.46 -21.43 37.95
CA LYS A 2 -12.28 -20.57 37.76
C LYS A 2 -12.06 -20.36 36.25
N PHE A 3 -11.79 -19.12 35.84
CA PHE A 3 -11.10 -18.69 34.61
C PHE A 3 -11.76 -18.89 33.24
N ILE A 4 -12.68 -17.99 32.82
CA ILE A 4 -12.87 -17.67 31.39
C ILE A 4 -13.24 -16.19 31.23
N SER A 5 -12.27 -15.28 31.33
CA SER A 5 -12.53 -13.85 31.05
C SER A 5 -11.33 -13.09 30.46
N GLY A 6 -10.15 -13.70 30.37
CA GLY A 6 -8.93 -13.00 29.97
C GLY A 6 -8.58 -13.00 28.47
N VAL A 7 -9.27 -13.79 27.62
CA VAL A 7 -8.79 -14.05 26.25
C VAL A 7 -9.41 -13.11 25.21
N VAL A 8 -10.60 -12.54 25.47
CA VAL A 8 -11.30 -11.74 24.46
C VAL A 8 -10.69 -10.33 24.30
N LEU A 9 -10.03 -9.79 25.34
CA LEU A 9 -9.35 -8.49 25.25
C LEU A 9 -7.97 -8.55 24.58
N GLY A 10 -7.32 -9.72 24.58
CA GLY A 10 -5.96 -9.88 24.06
C GLY A 10 -5.88 -9.89 22.54
N ALA A 11 -6.96 -10.27 21.84
CA ALA A 11 -6.96 -10.40 20.39
C ALA A 11 -7.16 -9.06 19.64
N VAL A 12 -7.76 -8.05 20.27
CA VAL A 12 -8.01 -6.75 19.64
C VAL A 12 -6.79 -5.83 19.69
N LEU A 13 -5.93 -5.95 20.70
CA LEU A 13 -4.72 -5.13 20.83
C LEU A 13 -3.61 -5.51 19.84
N SER A 14 -3.55 -6.76 19.39
CA SER A 14 -2.48 -7.25 18.50
C SER A 14 -2.73 -6.95 17.02
N VAL A 15 -3.98 -6.72 16.59
CA VAL A 15 -4.29 -6.37 15.19
C VAL A 15 -3.99 -4.89 14.90
N GLY A 16 -4.12 -4.00 15.89
CA GLY A 16 -3.85 -2.57 15.74
C GLY A 16 -2.38 -2.23 15.48
N ALA A 17 -1.44 -3.04 15.96
CA ALA A 17 0.00 -2.77 15.77
C ALA A 17 0.46 -2.90 14.31
N TRP A 18 -0.20 -3.74 13.51
CA TRP A 18 0.20 -3.99 12.12
C TRP A 18 -0.27 -2.86 11.17
N THR A 19 -1.40 -2.21 11.46
CA THR A 19 -1.90 -1.08 10.67
C THR A 19 -1.15 0.22 10.96
N LEU A 20 -0.75 0.46 12.21
CA LEU A 20 0.06 1.62 12.58
C LEU A 20 1.44 1.63 11.92
N SER A 21 2.10 0.46 11.79
CA SER A 21 3.45 0.38 11.18
C SER A 21 3.44 0.78 9.71
N ALA A 22 2.48 0.28 8.92
CA ALA A 22 2.38 0.60 7.49
C ALA A 22 2.10 2.10 7.23
N GLN A 23 1.40 2.77 8.15
CA GLN A 23 1.22 4.23 8.10
C GLN A 23 2.53 4.97 8.44
N ASN A 24 3.33 4.45 9.37
CA ASN A 24 4.61 5.04 9.76
C ASN A 24 5.69 4.93 8.64
N GLU A 25 5.78 3.80 7.92
CA GLU A 25 6.73 3.66 6.81
C GLU A 25 6.45 4.65 5.66
N ARG A 26 5.18 4.89 5.32
CA ARG A 26 4.82 5.91 4.31
C ARG A 26 5.22 7.31 4.76
N ALA A 27 5.14 7.60 6.07
CA ALA A 27 5.61 8.86 6.63
C ALA A 27 7.14 8.99 6.60
N MET A 28 7.89 7.88 6.75
CA MET A 28 9.36 7.86 6.61
C MET A 28 9.83 7.97 5.16
N HIS A 29 8.99 7.61 4.18
CA HIS A 29 9.32 7.66 2.75
C HIS A 29 8.29 8.45 1.93
N PRO A 30 8.20 9.77 2.16
CA PRO A 30 7.18 10.62 1.54
C PRO A 30 7.28 10.63 0.00
N ARG A 31 8.49 10.45 -0.56
CA ARG A 31 8.70 10.40 -2.02
C ARG A 31 8.07 9.16 -2.66
N LEU A 32 8.19 8.00 -2.02
CA LEU A 32 7.60 6.76 -2.52
C LEU A 32 6.08 6.77 -2.37
N ALA A 33 5.57 7.30 -1.24
CA ALA A 33 4.15 7.49 -1.05
C ALA A 33 3.56 8.45 -2.11
N ALA A 34 4.19 9.59 -2.34
CA ALA A 34 3.78 10.54 -3.37
C ALA A 34 3.82 9.94 -4.79
N ALA A 35 4.84 9.14 -5.11
CA ALA A 35 4.92 8.45 -6.39
C ALA A 35 3.78 7.44 -6.58
N ILE A 36 3.42 6.68 -5.54
CA ILE A 36 2.28 5.75 -5.58
C ILE A 36 0.97 6.50 -5.84
N GLU A 37 0.74 7.62 -5.16
CA GLU A 37 -0.47 8.43 -5.38
C GLU A 37 -0.51 9.01 -6.79
N ALA A 38 0.59 9.57 -7.29
CA ALA A 38 0.67 10.08 -8.66
C ALA A 38 0.39 9.00 -9.72
N LEU A 39 0.87 7.78 -9.50
CA LEU A 39 0.59 6.64 -10.39
C LEU A 39 -0.89 6.22 -10.31
N ARG A 40 -1.50 6.23 -9.13
CA ARG A 40 -2.93 5.93 -8.97
C ARG A 40 -3.80 6.95 -9.71
N ASP A 41 -3.45 8.23 -9.62
CA ASP A 41 -4.12 9.31 -10.34
C ASP A 41 -3.97 9.13 -11.86
N ALA A 42 -2.75 8.87 -12.34
CA ALA A 42 -2.49 8.61 -13.76
C ALA A 42 -3.30 7.40 -14.28
N ARG A 43 -3.39 6.33 -13.49
CA ARG A 43 -4.21 5.15 -13.83
C ARG A 43 -5.69 5.49 -13.94
N ALA A 44 -6.21 6.26 -12.99
CA ALA A 44 -7.62 6.68 -13.00
C ALA A 44 -7.91 7.52 -14.25
N TYR A 45 -7.04 8.49 -14.55
CA TYR A 45 -7.14 9.30 -15.76
C TYR A 45 -7.12 8.45 -17.03
N LEU A 46 -6.19 7.49 -17.13
CA LEU A 46 -6.13 6.56 -18.27
C LEU A 46 -7.42 5.74 -18.39
N ALA A 47 -7.98 5.26 -17.27
CA ALA A 47 -9.22 4.47 -17.27
C ALA A 47 -10.43 5.27 -17.76
N GLU A 48 -10.55 6.53 -17.32
CA GLU A 48 -11.65 7.44 -17.66
C GLU A 48 -11.53 8.04 -19.07
N ALA A 49 -10.31 8.09 -19.63
CA ALA A 49 -10.10 8.66 -20.95
C ALA A 49 -10.91 7.94 -22.04
N PRO A 50 -11.64 8.66 -22.91
CA PRO A 50 -12.48 8.04 -23.94
C PRO A 50 -11.67 7.47 -25.12
N HIS A 51 -10.38 7.81 -25.22
CA HIS A 51 -9.49 7.41 -26.32
C HIS A 51 -8.40 6.46 -25.82
N ASP A 52 -7.87 5.64 -26.74
CA ASP A 52 -6.86 4.61 -26.46
C ASP A 52 -5.40 5.11 -26.56
N PHE A 53 -5.20 6.44 -26.67
CA PHE A 53 -3.86 7.06 -26.80
C PHE A 53 -2.98 6.39 -27.86
N GLY A 54 -3.56 6.05 -29.02
CA GLY A 54 -2.83 5.36 -30.10
C GLY A 54 -2.58 3.86 -29.87
N GLY A 55 -3.39 3.20 -29.03
CA GLY A 55 -3.24 1.77 -28.72
C GLY A 55 -2.52 1.49 -27.40
N HIS A 56 -2.18 2.54 -26.65
CA HIS A 56 -1.31 2.45 -25.47
C HIS A 56 -2.07 2.46 -24.14
N LYS A 57 -3.38 2.74 -24.09
CA LYS A 57 -4.11 2.88 -22.83
C LYS A 57 -3.99 1.63 -21.97
N ALA A 58 -4.30 0.47 -22.53
CA ALA A 58 -4.27 -0.79 -21.79
C ALA A 58 -2.86 -1.16 -21.30
N ALA A 59 -1.83 -0.92 -22.12
CA ALA A 59 -0.45 -1.18 -21.74
C ALA A 59 0.03 -0.22 -20.65
N ALA A 60 -0.30 1.07 -20.77
CA ALA A 60 0.03 2.08 -19.77
C ALA A 60 -0.63 1.79 -18.42
N MET A 61 -1.91 1.40 -18.40
CA MET A 61 -2.61 0.99 -17.18
C MET A 61 -1.91 -0.20 -16.50
N ARG A 62 -1.56 -1.25 -17.25
CA ARG A 62 -0.83 -2.41 -16.71
C ARG A 62 0.54 -2.04 -16.14
N ALA A 63 1.30 -1.23 -16.86
CA ALA A 63 2.61 -0.78 -16.40
C ALA A 63 2.50 0.05 -15.12
N THR A 64 1.47 0.89 -15.03
CA THR A 64 1.18 1.70 -13.84
C THR A 64 0.83 0.82 -12.64
N ASP A 65 0.00 -0.21 -12.84
CA ASP A 65 -0.37 -1.18 -11.80
C ASP A 65 0.84 -1.95 -11.26
N GLU A 66 1.72 -2.43 -12.16
CA GLU A 66 2.95 -3.11 -11.75
C GLU A 66 3.93 -2.17 -11.03
N ALA A 67 4.05 -0.92 -11.46
CA ALA A 67 4.87 0.07 -10.77
C ALA A 67 4.38 0.33 -9.34
N ILE A 68 3.07 0.53 -9.15
CA ILE A 68 2.45 0.70 -7.82
C ILE A 68 2.76 -0.52 -6.93
N LYS A 69 2.61 -1.73 -7.47
CA LYS A 69 2.89 -2.98 -6.75
C LYS A 69 4.34 -3.06 -6.28
N GLN A 70 5.31 -2.78 -7.16
CA GLN A 70 6.74 -2.81 -6.81
C GLN A 70 7.11 -1.76 -5.77
N LEU A 71 6.58 -0.54 -5.87
CA LEU A 71 6.82 0.51 -4.88
C LEU A 71 6.25 0.15 -3.51
N ASN A 72 5.09 -0.52 -3.46
CA ASN A 72 4.54 -1.05 -2.20
C ASN A 72 5.39 -2.18 -1.62
N PHE A 73 6.01 -3.04 -2.44
CA PHE A 73 6.96 -4.02 -1.95
C PHE A 73 8.24 -3.39 -1.39
N ALA A 74 8.77 -2.35 -2.05
CA ALA A 74 9.93 -1.63 -1.56
C ALA A 74 9.69 -1.00 -0.18
N LEU A 75 8.51 -0.39 0.02
CA LEU A 75 8.09 0.13 1.33
C LEU A 75 8.02 -0.97 2.40
N GLN A 76 7.44 -2.13 2.07
CA GLN A 76 7.30 -3.25 3.00
C GLN A 76 8.63 -3.92 3.36
N TYR A 77 9.55 -4.06 2.39
CA TYR A 77 10.87 -4.66 2.64
C TYR A 77 11.68 -3.80 3.61
N ARG A 78 11.67 -2.48 3.40
CA ARG A 78 12.41 -1.55 4.26
C ARG A 78 11.87 -1.47 5.68
N GLY A 79 10.55 -1.48 5.86
CA GLY A 79 9.94 -1.60 7.20
C GLY A 79 10.29 -2.89 7.96
N ARG A 80 10.82 -3.92 7.27
CA ARG A 80 11.40 -5.12 7.89
C ARG A 80 12.89 -4.99 8.17
N GLU A 81 13.65 -4.29 7.33
CA GLU A 81 15.08 -4.05 7.55
C GLU A 81 15.34 -3.06 8.69
N ASP A 82 14.57 -1.98 8.78
CA ASP A 82 14.69 -0.98 9.87
C ASP A 82 14.34 -1.58 11.25
N ARG A 83 13.78 -2.80 11.30
CA ARG A 83 13.40 -3.54 12.51
C ARG A 83 14.42 -4.60 12.95
N LYS A 84 15.53 -4.76 12.22
CA LYS A 84 16.66 -5.64 12.60
C LYS A 84 17.72 -4.85 13.34
#